data_AF-A0A229GUF5-F1
#
_entry.id   AF-A0A229GUF5-F1
#
_cell.length_a   1.000
_cell.length_b   1.000
_cell.length_c   1.000
_cell.angle_alpha   90.00
_cell.angle_beta   90.00
_cell.angle_gamma   90.00
#
_symmetry.space_group_name_H-M   'P 1'
#
loop_
_entity.id
_entity.type
_entity.pdbx_description
1 polymer ?
#
loop_
_entity_poly.entity_id
_entity_poly.type
_entity_poly.pdbx_seq_one_letter_code
_entity_poly.pdbx_strand_id
1 'polypeptide(L)'
;ALASGGGNAAALQAEVDRRQAALEAANAQTIAAQQAQAAATAQAAAQVTAAQQAAQAAKDALAAATIKNAPESKKSGAQSLSIDPSSAGLPNAFTATSRDFNATSNSVEARADTASGGLLPIVNVTTSGADDTNLQGGFKSHNDSTDITTALGVLPLTYTSTYKDFGDDMRIGHIDGAAALGINQLPVNGVAVVGNATQAANVPTEGKVNYSGDATYRKLGLDQAIEFGSSAFTADFVAKNLKGDLAFTKAGKIGINADINGNQFSGTAANNAGYTTEGGFFGGDAQYLGGVYEGNGAQGTYGAKSDKQTTAEQAAIKAQADADKASAALAAVQAAADKATAAAAKAQADAVKAQAALEAAEAALANAGTGDGGLAAALARAEAAEAAEAAALTAATTAEAAKDAALKAQAAAEGAAEAARIAATKAIGDA
;
A
#
# COMPACT_ATOMS: atom_id res chain seq x y z
N ALA A 1 73.30 38.86 47.47
CA ALA A 1 72.71 38.78 46.13
C ALA A 1 72.03 37.41 46.03
N LEU A 2 70.73 37.32 46.32
CA LEU A 2 69.62 37.54 45.38
C LEU A 2 69.63 36.53 44.23
N ALA A 3 68.93 35.40 44.44
CA ALA A 3 68.26 34.55 43.44
C ALA A 3 68.01 33.20 44.14
N SER A 4 66.81 32.89 44.63
CA SER A 4 65.94 31.97 43.87
C SER A 4 64.48 31.89 44.36
N GLY A 5 64.04 32.74 45.30
CA GLY A 5 62.69 32.66 45.88
C GLY A 5 61.52 33.04 44.94
N GLY A 6 61.80 33.64 43.78
CA GLY A 6 60.77 34.11 42.83
C GLY A 6 60.31 33.10 41.79
N GLY A 7 61.07 32.01 41.55
CA GLY A 7 60.78 31.06 40.46
C GLY A 7 59.56 30.18 40.71
N ASN A 8 59.32 29.78 41.96
CA ASN A 8 58.25 28.84 42.31
C ASN A 8 56.85 29.51 42.35
N ALA A 9 56.76 30.75 42.82
CA ALA A 9 55.49 31.47 42.88
C ALA A 9 54.97 31.83 41.48
N ALA A 10 55.87 32.21 40.56
CA ALA A 10 55.49 32.50 39.17
C ALA A 10 55.00 31.25 38.41
N ALA A 11 55.62 30.10 38.65
CA ALA A 11 55.19 28.83 38.06
C ALA A 11 53.83 28.34 38.59
N LEU A 12 53.59 28.49 39.91
CA LEU A 12 52.29 28.16 40.53
C LEU A 12 51.18 29.11 40.07
N GLN A 13 51.47 30.40 39.89
CA GLN A 13 50.51 31.34 39.33
C GLN A 13 50.15 30.99 37.87
N ALA A 14 51.14 30.63 37.05
CA ALA A 14 50.89 30.18 35.67
C ALA A 14 50.06 28.89 35.59
N GLU A 15 50.13 28.02 36.61
CA GLU A 15 49.25 26.84 36.71
C GLU A 15 47.81 27.25 37.06
N VAL A 16 47.63 28.17 38.02
CA VAL A 16 46.29 28.71 38.38
C VAL A 16 45.63 29.35 37.15
N ASP A 17 46.35 30.21 36.43
CA ASP A 17 45.82 30.88 35.22
C ASP A 17 45.42 29.86 34.14
N ARG A 18 46.20 28.78 33.97
CA ARG A 18 45.86 27.69 33.03
C ARG A 18 44.62 26.91 33.47
N ARG A 19 44.48 26.61 34.76
CA ARG A 19 43.32 25.93 35.34
C ARG A 19 42.05 26.77 35.23
N GLN A 20 42.17 28.08 35.41
CA GLN A 20 41.09 29.03 35.21
C GLN A 20 40.62 29.01 33.75
N ALA A 21 41.54 29.08 32.78
CA ALA A 21 41.19 28.96 31.36
C ALA A 21 40.54 27.61 31.01
N ALA A 22 40.98 26.51 31.62
CA ALA A 22 40.40 25.19 31.42
C ALA A 22 38.97 25.09 31.99
N LEU A 23 38.71 25.70 33.16
CA LEU A 23 37.37 25.79 33.74
C LEU A 23 36.43 26.63 32.87
N GLU A 24 36.89 27.77 32.37
CA GLU A 24 36.11 28.62 31.45
C GLU A 24 35.73 27.86 30.17
N ALA A 25 36.67 27.11 29.60
CA ALA A 25 36.41 26.24 28.45
C ALA A 25 35.40 25.13 28.76
N ALA A 26 35.51 24.47 29.92
CA ALA A 26 34.58 23.42 30.34
C ALA A 26 33.16 23.95 30.63
N ASN A 27 33.05 25.17 31.19
CA ASN A 27 31.78 25.85 31.38
C ASN A 27 31.12 26.24 30.05
N ALA A 28 31.90 26.75 29.09
CA ALA A 28 31.42 27.04 27.74
C ALA A 28 30.90 25.77 27.03
N GLN A 29 31.59 24.64 27.18
CA GLN A 29 31.14 23.34 26.66
C GLN A 29 29.86 22.84 27.33
N THR A 30 29.71 23.06 28.65
CA THR A 30 28.49 22.70 29.38
C THR A 30 27.28 23.46 28.82
N ILE A 31 27.42 24.76 28.57
CA ILE A 31 26.35 25.58 27.97
C ILE A 31 25.99 25.06 26.58
N ALA A 32 26.99 24.81 25.72
CA ALA A 32 26.76 24.31 24.36
C ALA A 32 26.08 22.92 24.37
N ALA A 33 26.51 22.01 25.26
CA ALA A 33 25.93 20.68 25.38
C ALA A 33 24.50 20.72 25.93
N GLN A 34 24.19 21.61 26.88
CA GLN A 34 22.83 21.83 27.39
C GLN A 34 21.91 22.40 26.31
N GLN A 35 22.39 23.34 25.49
CA GLN A 35 21.63 23.87 24.35
C GLN A 35 21.34 22.77 23.31
N ALA A 36 22.33 21.93 22.98
CA ALA A 36 22.15 20.81 22.07
C ALA A 36 21.17 19.75 22.62
N GLN A 37 21.23 19.45 23.92
CA GLN A 37 20.27 18.58 24.60
C GLN A 37 18.84 19.14 24.51
N ALA A 38 18.66 20.43 24.79
CA ALA A 38 17.35 21.08 24.72
C ALA A 38 16.78 21.03 23.29
N ALA A 39 17.59 21.32 22.28
CA ALA A 39 17.20 21.24 20.87
C ALA A 39 16.82 19.81 20.45
N ALA A 40 17.66 18.82 20.79
CA ALA A 40 17.39 17.41 20.46
C ALA A 40 16.13 16.88 21.16
N THR A 41 15.88 17.30 22.40
CA THR A 41 14.66 16.93 23.15
C THR A 41 13.42 17.57 22.55
N ALA A 42 13.48 18.86 22.17
CA ALA A 42 12.37 19.53 21.49
C ALA A 42 12.06 18.87 20.14
N GLN A 43 13.09 18.48 19.39
CA GLN A 43 12.95 17.76 18.14
C GLN A 43 12.33 16.37 18.33
N ALA A 44 12.74 15.63 19.37
CA ALA A 44 12.14 14.35 19.72
C ALA A 44 10.64 14.51 20.04
N ALA A 45 10.27 15.52 20.84
CA ALA A 45 8.87 15.80 21.16
C ALA A 45 8.04 16.18 19.92
N ALA A 46 8.60 16.99 19.01
CA ALA A 46 7.96 17.33 17.74
C ALA A 46 7.78 16.08 16.85
N GLN A 47 8.80 15.21 16.79
CA GLN A 47 8.74 13.98 16.01
C GLN A 47 7.75 12.96 16.58
N VAL A 48 7.57 12.90 17.90
CA VAL A 48 6.51 12.10 18.55
C VAL A 48 5.14 12.57 18.06
N THR A 49 4.90 13.88 18.06
CA THR A 49 3.63 14.46 17.61
C THR A 49 3.38 14.15 16.13
N ALA A 50 4.40 14.29 15.28
CA ALA A 50 4.29 13.97 13.86
C ALA A 50 4.00 12.48 13.61
N ALA A 51 4.67 11.58 14.34
CA ALA A 51 4.43 10.14 14.23
C ALA A 51 3.01 9.76 14.69
N GLN A 52 2.50 10.37 15.77
CA GLN A 52 1.12 10.16 16.23
C GLN A 52 0.09 10.63 15.20
N GLN A 53 0.30 11.81 14.60
CA GLN A 53 -0.57 12.33 13.54
C GLN A 53 -0.57 11.44 12.30
N ALA A 54 0.62 10.99 11.85
CA ALA A 54 0.73 10.08 10.72
C ALA A 54 0.04 8.73 10.99
N ALA A 55 0.21 8.18 12.20
CA ALA A 55 -0.47 6.96 12.62
C ALA A 55 -2.00 7.12 12.68
N GLN A 56 -2.50 8.28 13.10
CA GLN A 56 -3.93 8.57 13.09
C GLN A 56 -4.46 8.70 11.65
N ALA A 57 -3.75 9.43 10.78
CA ALA A 57 -4.10 9.56 9.37
C ALA A 57 -4.14 8.20 8.66
N ALA A 58 -3.21 7.29 8.98
CA ALA A 58 -3.22 5.92 8.46
C ALA A 58 -4.47 5.14 8.91
N LYS A 59 -4.88 5.26 10.18
CA LYS A 59 -6.10 4.64 10.70
C LYS A 59 -7.35 5.20 10.02
N ASP A 60 -7.43 6.51 9.84
CA ASP A 60 -8.58 7.18 9.23
C ASP A 60 -8.69 6.81 7.75
N ALA A 61 -7.56 6.79 7.03
CA ALA A 61 -7.51 6.36 5.63
C ALA A 61 -7.89 4.88 5.47
N LEU A 62 -7.43 4.00 6.36
CA LEU A 62 -7.83 2.59 6.37
C LEU A 62 -9.34 2.44 6.64
N ALA A 63 -9.88 3.18 7.61
CA ALA A 63 -11.31 3.18 7.89
C ALA A 63 -12.14 3.69 6.70
N ALA A 64 -11.64 4.66 5.95
CA ALA A 64 -12.28 5.18 4.74
C ALA A 64 -12.23 4.17 3.57
N ALA A 65 -11.15 3.38 3.48
CA ALA A 65 -10.98 2.32 2.47
C ALA A 65 -11.71 1.02 2.83
N THR A 66 -12.16 0.86 4.08
CA THR A 66 -12.79 -0.38 4.54
C THR A 66 -14.19 -0.49 3.98
N ILE A 67 -14.48 -1.62 3.31
CA ILE A 67 -15.85 -2.02 2.92
C ILE A 67 -16.62 -2.36 4.20
N LYS A 68 -17.71 -1.65 4.45
CA LYS A 68 -18.42 -1.68 5.74
C LYS A 68 -19.49 -2.74 5.80
N ASN A 69 -20.10 -3.03 4.66
CA ASN A 69 -21.20 -3.98 4.59
C ASN A 69 -20.72 -5.34 4.09
N ALA A 70 -21.44 -6.39 4.46
CA ALA A 70 -21.26 -7.71 3.85
C ALA A 70 -22.08 -7.80 2.56
N PRO A 71 -21.57 -8.44 1.50
CA PRO A 71 -22.38 -8.77 0.33
C PRO A 71 -23.39 -9.89 0.66
N GLU A 72 -24.23 -10.24 -0.32
CA GLU A 72 -25.04 -11.45 -0.28
C GLU A 72 -24.15 -12.70 -0.14
N SER A 73 -24.57 -13.67 0.67
CA SER A 73 -23.79 -14.89 0.93
C SER A 73 -23.80 -15.87 -0.25
N LYS A 74 -24.91 -15.95 -1.00
CA LYS A 74 -25.02 -16.78 -2.19
C LYS A 74 -24.42 -16.03 -3.38
N LYS A 75 -23.60 -16.72 -4.18
CA LYS A 75 -23.12 -16.19 -5.46
C LYS A 75 -24.27 -16.14 -6.48
N SER A 76 -24.31 -15.05 -7.23
CA SER A 76 -25.26 -14.78 -8.32
C SER A 76 -24.54 -14.08 -9.47
N GLY A 77 -25.24 -13.79 -10.56
CA GLY A 77 -24.65 -13.06 -11.68
C GLY A 77 -25.44 -13.22 -12.96
N ALA A 78 -24.73 -13.25 -14.07
CA ALA A 78 -25.30 -13.43 -15.41
C ALA A 78 -24.37 -14.31 -16.24
N GLN A 79 -24.94 -15.16 -17.08
CA GLN A 79 -24.20 -15.93 -18.08
C GLN A 79 -24.88 -15.80 -19.43
N SER A 80 -24.09 -15.91 -20.49
CA SER A 80 -24.59 -16.17 -21.85
C SER A 80 -23.91 -17.40 -22.40
N LEU A 81 -24.66 -18.22 -23.13
CA LEU A 81 -24.19 -19.46 -23.72
C LEU A 81 -24.68 -19.54 -25.16
N SER A 82 -23.77 -19.87 -26.07
CA SER A 82 -24.04 -20.12 -27.48
C SER A 82 -23.43 -21.46 -27.91
N ILE A 83 -24.29 -22.39 -28.32
CA ILE A 83 -23.92 -23.70 -28.87
C ILE A 83 -24.30 -23.71 -30.34
N ASP A 84 -23.34 -23.89 -31.23
CA ASP A 84 -23.61 -23.93 -32.68
C ASP A 84 -23.67 -25.39 -33.18
N PRO A 85 -24.85 -25.89 -33.57
CA PRO A 85 -24.99 -27.24 -34.05
C PRO A 85 -24.94 -27.37 -35.58
N SER A 86 -24.54 -26.33 -36.30
CA SER A 86 -24.58 -26.27 -37.76
C SER A 86 -23.72 -27.36 -38.43
N SER A 87 -22.60 -27.75 -37.80
CA SER A 87 -21.75 -28.88 -38.24
C SER A 87 -22.50 -30.22 -38.22
N ALA A 88 -23.53 -30.36 -37.38
CA ALA A 88 -24.40 -31.52 -37.32
C ALA A 88 -25.66 -31.41 -38.19
N GLY A 89 -25.75 -30.38 -39.05
CA GLY A 89 -26.88 -30.15 -39.95
C GLY A 89 -28.13 -29.59 -39.28
N LEU A 90 -28.04 -29.14 -38.03
CA LEU A 90 -29.14 -28.50 -37.32
C LEU A 90 -29.15 -26.98 -37.62
N PRO A 91 -30.33 -26.38 -37.85
CA PRO A 91 -30.43 -24.97 -38.13
C PRO A 91 -30.33 -24.13 -36.85
N ASN A 92 -29.59 -23.03 -36.93
CA ASN A 92 -29.41 -21.99 -35.90
C ASN A 92 -28.61 -22.42 -34.66
N ALA A 93 -27.87 -21.48 -34.10
CA ALA A 93 -27.23 -21.65 -32.79
C ALA A 93 -28.29 -21.63 -31.67
N PHE A 94 -28.04 -22.43 -30.63
CA PHE A 94 -28.77 -22.39 -29.37
C PHE A 94 -28.13 -21.33 -28.48
N THR A 95 -28.82 -20.20 -28.29
CA THR A 95 -28.30 -19.08 -27.51
C THR A 95 -29.27 -18.69 -26.40
N ALA A 96 -28.76 -18.53 -25.18
CA ALA A 96 -29.53 -17.95 -24.09
C ALA A 96 -28.63 -17.17 -23.13
N THR A 97 -29.19 -16.09 -22.59
CA THR A 97 -28.65 -15.35 -21.45
C THR A 97 -29.54 -15.63 -20.24
N SER A 98 -28.93 -15.96 -19.10
CA SER A 98 -29.65 -16.32 -17.87
C SER A 98 -28.98 -15.75 -16.63
N ARG A 99 -29.81 -15.45 -15.63
CA ARG A 99 -29.42 -15.14 -14.24
C ARG A 99 -29.77 -16.27 -13.27
N ASP A 100 -30.58 -17.21 -13.73
CA ASP A 100 -31.01 -18.37 -12.96
C ASP A 100 -29.98 -19.48 -13.15
N PHE A 101 -29.03 -19.59 -12.22
CA PHE A 101 -28.05 -20.67 -12.18
C PHE A 101 -27.36 -20.68 -10.82
N ASN A 102 -26.79 -21.82 -10.44
CA ASN A 102 -25.86 -21.86 -9.32
C ASN A 102 -24.42 -21.76 -9.80
N ALA A 103 -23.59 -21.20 -8.94
CA ALA A 103 -22.16 -21.14 -9.14
C ALA A 103 -21.44 -21.22 -7.79
N THR A 104 -20.21 -21.70 -7.84
CA THR A 104 -19.29 -21.74 -6.69
C THR A 104 -18.11 -20.79 -6.96
N SER A 105 -17.06 -20.86 -6.15
CA SER A 105 -15.82 -20.14 -6.43
C SER A 105 -15.06 -20.68 -7.64
N ASN A 106 -15.31 -21.92 -8.06
CA ASN A 106 -14.57 -22.57 -9.13
C ASN A 106 -15.44 -23.31 -10.14
N SER A 107 -16.77 -23.13 -10.12
CA SER A 107 -17.66 -23.77 -11.09
C SER A 107 -18.91 -22.95 -11.37
N VAL A 108 -19.51 -23.19 -12.53
CA VAL A 108 -20.80 -22.61 -12.94
C VAL A 108 -21.70 -23.69 -13.55
N GLU A 109 -22.98 -23.63 -13.23
CA GLU A 109 -24.03 -24.37 -13.95
C GLU A 109 -24.32 -23.68 -15.27
N ALA A 110 -23.72 -24.16 -16.36
CA ALA A 110 -24.03 -23.68 -17.70
C ALA A 110 -25.46 -24.09 -18.09
N ARG A 111 -26.32 -23.10 -18.39
CA ARG A 111 -27.75 -23.30 -18.70
C ARG A 111 -27.99 -23.75 -20.15
N ALA A 112 -27.34 -24.83 -20.55
CA ALA A 112 -27.53 -25.44 -21.87
C ALA A 112 -28.97 -25.95 -22.08
N ASP A 113 -29.64 -26.34 -20.99
CA ASP A 113 -31.08 -26.62 -20.96
C ASP A 113 -31.91 -25.43 -21.45
N THR A 114 -31.60 -24.22 -20.97
CA THR A 114 -32.31 -23.00 -21.36
C THR A 114 -31.98 -22.63 -22.80
N ALA A 115 -30.69 -22.64 -23.18
CA ALA A 115 -30.26 -22.31 -24.54
C ALA A 115 -30.86 -23.23 -25.61
N SER A 116 -30.97 -24.52 -25.31
CA SER A 116 -31.47 -25.54 -26.24
C SER A 116 -32.97 -25.83 -26.14
N GLY A 117 -33.71 -25.13 -25.27
CA GLY A 117 -35.14 -25.40 -25.06
C GLY A 117 -35.42 -26.78 -24.44
N GLY A 118 -34.52 -27.29 -23.60
CA GLY A 118 -34.64 -28.55 -22.87
C GLY A 118 -34.05 -29.77 -23.56
N LEU A 119 -33.37 -29.61 -24.70
CA LEU A 119 -32.72 -30.73 -25.41
C LEU A 119 -31.45 -31.21 -24.70
N LEU A 120 -30.73 -30.29 -24.07
CA LEU A 120 -29.52 -30.55 -23.29
C LEU A 120 -29.81 -30.40 -21.79
N PRO A 121 -29.11 -31.11 -20.90
CA PRO A 121 -29.21 -30.87 -19.46
C PRO A 121 -28.46 -29.58 -19.05
N ILE A 122 -28.62 -29.17 -17.80
CA ILE A 122 -27.67 -28.24 -17.16
C ILE A 122 -26.30 -28.92 -17.12
N VAL A 123 -25.24 -28.18 -17.47
CA VAL A 123 -23.87 -28.70 -17.51
C VAL A 123 -23.03 -28.02 -16.44
N ASN A 124 -22.47 -28.80 -15.52
CA ASN A 124 -21.52 -28.27 -14.53
C ASN A 124 -20.15 -28.11 -15.18
N VAL A 125 -19.66 -26.87 -15.17
CA VAL A 125 -18.38 -26.48 -15.76
C VAL A 125 -17.44 -26.01 -14.64
N THR A 126 -16.27 -26.63 -14.54
CA THR A 126 -15.17 -26.19 -13.66
C THR A 126 -14.45 -25.03 -14.32
N THR A 127 -14.33 -23.90 -13.64
CA THR A 127 -13.78 -22.65 -14.20
C THR A 127 -12.33 -22.37 -13.80
N SER A 128 -11.84 -23.01 -12.74
CA SER A 128 -10.47 -22.80 -12.22
C SER A 128 -10.00 -24.00 -11.40
N GLY A 129 -8.68 -24.23 -11.35
CA GLY A 129 -8.03 -25.30 -10.62
C GLY A 129 -6.62 -24.96 -10.12
N ALA A 130 -5.91 -25.97 -9.60
CA ALA A 130 -4.55 -25.78 -9.11
C ALA A 130 -3.52 -25.58 -10.25
N ASP A 131 -3.83 -26.09 -11.44
CA ASP A 131 -2.95 -26.10 -12.61
C ASP A 131 -3.24 -24.95 -13.59
N ASP A 132 -3.85 -23.87 -13.09
CA ASP A 132 -4.21 -22.71 -13.89
C ASP A 132 -2.97 -22.00 -14.44
N THR A 133 -3.05 -21.59 -15.70
CA THR A 133 -1.99 -20.83 -16.37
C THR A 133 -2.28 -19.34 -16.30
N ASN A 134 -1.30 -18.54 -15.87
CA ASN A 134 -1.42 -17.08 -15.87
C ASN A 134 -1.37 -16.52 -17.30
N LEU A 135 -2.26 -15.57 -17.58
CA LEU A 135 -2.36 -14.83 -18.83
C LEU A 135 -2.11 -13.33 -18.59
N GLN A 136 -2.18 -12.53 -19.66
CA GLN A 136 -2.05 -11.07 -19.57
C GLN A 136 -3.18 -10.44 -18.74
N GLY A 137 -2.92 -9.25 -18.18
CA GLY A 137 -3.94 -8.49 -17.46
C GLY A 137 -4.47 -9.14 -16.19
N GLY A 138 -3.74 -10.12 -15.63
CA GLY A 138 -4.18 -10.86 -14.44
C GLY A 138 -5.26 -11.91 -14.70
N PHE A 139 -5.56 -12.21 -15.97
CA PHE A 139 -6.40 -13.34 -16.33
C PHE A 139 -5.66 -14.66 -16.12
N LYS A 140 -6.42 -15.75 -16.00
CA LYS A 140 -5.93 -17.12 -15.94
C LYS A 140 -6.73 -18.01 -16.87
N SER A 141 -6.13 -19.12 -17.31
CA SER A 141 -6.83 -20.17 -18.04
C SER A 141 -6.76 -21.52 -17.33
N HIS A 142 -7.87 -22.25 -17.38
CA HIS A 142 -8.05 -23.61 -16.90
C HIS A 142 -8.56 -24.49 -18.04
N ASN A 143 -7.88 -25.60 -18.31
CA ASN A 143 -8.34 -26.57 -19.31
C ASN A 143 -9.01 -27.72 -18.59
N ASP A 144 -10.18 -28.14 -19.09
CA ASP A 144 -10.94 -29.22 -18.48
C ASP A 144 -11.83 -29.93 -19.50
N SER A 145 -12.50 -30.98 -19.04
CA SER A 145 -13.48 -31.73 -19.82
C SER A 145 -14.62 -32.25 -18.95
N THR A 146 -15.79 -32.44 -19.54
CA THR A 146 -16.95 -33.02 -18.87
C THR A 146 -17.84 -33.73 -19.90
N ASP A 147 -18.74 -34.59 -19.43
CA ASP A 147 -19.66 -35.33 -20.27
C ASP A 147 -21.07 -34.76 -20.17
N ILE A 148 -21.64 -34.35 -21.31
CA ILE A 148 -23.03 -33.91 -21.40
C ILE A 148 -23.90 -35.15 -21.69
N THR A 149 -24.59 -35.65 -20.67
CA THR A 149 -25.45 -36.83 -20.82
C THR A 149 -26.83 -36.42 -21.34
N THR A 150 -27.18 -36.88 -22.54
CA THR A 150 -28.47 -36.60 -23.20
C THR A 150 -29.29 -37.88 -23.35
N ALA A 151 -30.55 -37.76 -23.76
CA ALA A 151 -31.38 -38.92 -24.10
C ALA A 151 -30.86 -39.73 -25.31
N LEU A 152 -30.02 -39.12 -26.15
CA LEU A 152 -29.48 -39.73 -27.38
C LEU A 152 -28.04 -40.26 -27.22
N GLY A 153 -27.44 -40.08 -26.04
CA GLY A 153 -26.06 -40.48 -25.76
C GLY A 153 -25.29 -39.40 -25.00
N VAL A 154 -23.98 -39.65 -24.84
CA VAL A 154 -23.06 -38.74 -24.16
C VAL A 154 -22.35 -37.88 -25.19
N LEU A 155 -22.27 -36.56 -24.94
CA LEU A 155 -21.48 -35.62 -25.72
C LEU A 155 -20.30 -35.16 -24.86
N PRO A 156 -19.08 -35.69 -25.09
CA PRO A 156 -17.89 -35.19 -24.43
C PRO A 156 -17.65 -33.72 -24.80
N LEU A 157 -17.48 -32.88 -23.79
CA LEU A 157 -17.14 -31.47 -23.91
C LEU A 157 -15.71 -31.27 -23.41
N THR A 158 -14.81 -30.85 -24.29
CA THR A 158 -13.49 -30.33 -23.90
C THR A 158 -13.51 -28.82 -24.03
N TYR A 159 -13.00 -28.11 -23.02
CA TYR A 159 -13.09 -26.66 -22.97
C TYR A 159 -11.92 -26.01 -22.22
N THR A 160 -11.72 -24.73 -22.50
CA THR A 160 -10.87 -23.83 -21.76
C THR A 160 -11.74 -22.77 -21.08
N SER A 161 -11.61 -22.65 -19.77
CA SER A 161 -12.12 -21.51 -19.02
C SER A 161 -11.05 -20.43 -18.96
N THR A 162 -11.38 -19.20 -19.34
CA THR A 162 -10.48 -18.03 -19.17
C THR A 162 -11.15 -17.03 -18.26
N TYR A 163 -10.55 -16.70 -17.12
CA TYR A 163 -11.23 -15.93 -16.08
C TYR A 163 -10.32 -14.92 -15.38
N LYS A 164 -10.95 -13.98 -14.66
CA LYS A 164 -10.26 -13.03 -13.76
C LYS A 164 -11.10 -12.78 -12.52
N ASP A 165 -10.43 -12.80 -11.37
CA ASP A 165 -11.01 -12.48 -10.07
C ASP A 165 -10.78 -11.01 -9.71
N PHE A 166 -11.78 -10.42 -9.05
CA PHE A 166 -11.78 -9.06 -8.53
C PHE A 166 -12.05 -9.14 -7.02
N GLY A 167 -10.97 -9.29 -6.25
CA GLY A 167 -11.07 -9.71 -4.86
C GLY A 167 -11.75 -11.08 -4.75
N ASP A 168 -12.40 -11.34 -3.62
CA ASP A 168 -13.12 -12.60 -3.38
C ASP A 168 -14.60 -12.55 -3.83
N ASP A 169 -15.06 -11.35 -4.20
CA ASP A 169 -16.46 -11.02 -4.38
C ASP A 169 -16.95 -11.19 -5.82
N MET A 170 -16.08 -11.15 -6.83
CA MET A 170 -16.50 -11.18 -8.23
C MET A 170 -15.48 -11.87 -9.15
N ARG A 171 -15.99 -12.67 -10.08
CA ARG A 171 -15.26 -13.30 -11.18
C ARG A 171 -15.95 -13.00 -12.50
N ILE A 172 -15.16 -12.72 -13.52
CA ILE A 172 -15.60 -12.74 -14.91
C ILE A 172 -14.88 -13.84 -15.67
N GLY A 173 -15.50 -14.43 -16.68
CA GLY A 173 -14.80 -15.40 -17.51
C GLY A 173 -15.54 -15.89 -18.75
N HIS A 174 -14.81 -16.62 -19.58
CA HIS A 174 -15.25 -17.36 -20.75
C HIS A 174 -15.15 -18.86 -20.50
N ILE A 175 -15.99 -19.63 -21.19
CA ILE A 175 -15.95 -21.09 -21.30
C ILE A 175 -16.02 -21.41 -22.78
N ASP A 176 -14.88 -21.71 -23.38
CA ASP A 176 -14.77 -21.91 -24.83
C ASP A 176 -14.31 -23.33 -25.13
N GLY A 177 -15.08 -24.06 -25.94
CA GLY A 177 -14.79 -25.45 -26.19
C GLY A 177 -15.60 -26.05 -27.33
N ALA A 178 -15.59 -27.38 -27.39
CA ALA A 178 -16.33 -28.14 -28.38
C ALA A 178 -16.97 -29.37 -27.74
N ALA A 179 -18.27 -29.55 -27.98
CA ALA A 179 -18.97 -30.79 -27.67
C ALA A 179 -18.92 -31.73 -28.87
N ALA A 180 -18.53 -32.99 -28.66
CA ALA A 180 -18.41 -33.98 -29.71
C ALA A 180 -19.76 -34.70 -29.96
N LEU A 181 -20.24 -34.65 -31.21
CA LEU A 181 -21.43 -35.35 -31.68
C LEU A 181 -21.07 -36.19 -32.91
N GLY A 182 -20.69 -37.45 -32.67
CA GLY A 182 -20.15 -38.33 -33.71
C GLY A 182 -18.82 -37.78 -34.24
N ILE A 183 -18.74 -37.54 -35.55
CA ILE A 183 -17.57 -36.92 -36.19
C ILE A 183 -17.57 -35.39 -36.14
N ASN A 184 -18.68 -34.79 -35.68
CA ASN A 184 -18.85 -33.35 -35.66
C ASN A 184 -18.41 -32.75 -34.33
N GLN A 185 -17.86 -31.54 -34.40
CA GLN A 185 -17.60 -30.70 -33.24
C GLN A 185 -18.58 -29.54 -33.23
N LEU A 186 -19.29 -29.40 -32.11
CA LEU A 186 -20.26 -28.34 -31.87
C LEU A 186 -19.54 -27.25 -31.06
N PRO A 187 -19.26 -26.07 -31.63
CA PRO A 187 -18.68 -24.97 -30.86
C PRO A 187 -19.56 -24.62 -29.65
N VAL A 188 -18.97 -24.61 -28.46
CA VAL A 188 -19.58 -24.17 -27.20
C VAL A 188 -18.85 -22.92 -26.76
N ASN A 189 -19.57 -21.80 -26.68
CA ASN A 189 -19.02 -20.51 -26.30
C ASN A 189 -19.87 -19.99 -25.16
N GLY A 190 -19.29 -19.82 -23.98
CA GLY A 190 -19.96 -19.32 -22.80
C GLY A 190 -19.22 -18.14 -22.20
N VAL A 191 -19.96 -17.21 -21.60
CA VAL A 191 -19.42 -16.13 -20.77
C VAL A 191 -20.21 -16.06 -19.48
N ALA A 192 -19.54 -15.72 -18.38
CA ALA A 192 -20.19 -15.55 -17.09
C ALA A 192 -19.54 -14.42 -16.29
N VAL A 193 -20.37 -13.69 -15.56
CA VAL A 193 -19.99 -12.97 -14.36
C VAL A 193 -20.65 -13.65 -13.18
N VAL A 194 -19.87 -13.92 -12.13
CA VAL A 194 -20.35 -14.58 -10.90
C VAL A 194 -19.75 -13.87 -9.71
N GLY A 195 -20.56 -13.57 -8.71
CA GLY A 195 -20.07 -12.92 -7.51
C GLY A 195 -21.06 -12.90 -6.37
N ASN A 196 -20.58 -12.47 -5.21
CA ASN A 196 -21.41 -12.13 -4.07
C ASN A 196 -21.99 -10.74 -4.33
N ALA A 197 -23.26 -10.69 -4.71
CA ALA A 197 -23.91 -9.44 -5.10
C ALA A 197 -24.00 -8.47 -3.91
N THR A 198 -23.97 -7.17 -4.20
CA THR A 198 -24.26 -6.16 -3.19
C THR A 198 -25.69 -6.31 -2.71
N GLN A 199 -25.93 -6.30 -1.40
CA GLN A 199 -27.30 -6.32 -0.89
C GLN A 199 -28.05 -5.07 -1.40
N ALA A 200 -29.31 -5.22 -1.79
CA ALA A 200 -30.08 -4.10 -2.36
C ALA A 200 -30.13 -2.84 -1.46
N ALA A 201 -30.07 -3.02 -0.13
CA ALA A 201 -30.03 -1.91 0.82
C ALA A 201 -28.69 -1.14 0.86
N ASN A 202 -27.62 -1.74 0.34
CA ASN A 202 -26.26 -1.17 0.34
C ASN A 202 -25.83 -0.67 -1.04
N VAL A 203 -26.68 -0.85 -2.06
CA VAL A 203 -26.47 -0.22 -3.36
C VAL A 203 -26.55 1.30 -3.17
N PRO A 204 -25.59 2.10 -3.68
CA PRO A 204 -25.67 3.54 -3.55
C PRO A 204 -27.00 4.08 -4.09
N THR A 205 -27.61 5.02 -3.37
CA THR A 205 -28.89 5.63 -3.77
C THR A 205 -28.71 7.04 -4.33
N GLU A 206 -27.49 7.58 -4.27
CA GLU A 206 -27.17 8.96 -4.62
C GLU A 206 -25.89 9.04 -5.44
N GLY A 207 -25.82 10.07 -6.27
CA GLY A 207 -24.63 10.44 -7.02
C GLY A 207 -24.29 9.52 -8.18
N LYS A 208 -23.11 9.78 -8.74
CA LYS A 208 -22.49 9.02 -9.81
C LYS A 208 -21.23 8.37 -9.30
N VAL A 209 -21.01 7.11 -9.68
CA VAL A 209 -19.79 6.38 -9.35
C VAL A 209 -19.15 5.92 -10.63
N ASN A 210 -17.86 6.21 -10.77
CA ASN A 210 -17.05 5.71 -11.87
C ASN A 210 -16.39 4.40 -11.49
N TYR A 211 -16.27 3.51 -12.48
CA TYR A 211 -15.65 2.20 -12.35
C TYR A 211 -14.70 1.99 -13.52
N SER A 212 -13.49 1.52 -13.21
CA SER A 212 -12.45 1.21 -14.19
C SER A 212 -12.00 -0.24 -14.03
N GLY A 213 -11.74 -0.91 -15.14
CA GLY A 213 -11.27 -2.29 -15.11
C GLY A 213 -10.99 -2.88 -16.48
N ASP A 214 -11.34 -4.16 -16.62
CA ASP A 214 -10.96 -4.99 -17.76
C ASP A 214 -12.20 -5.43 -18.54
N ALA A 215 -11.96 -5.78 -19.80
CA ALA A 215 -12.97 -6.33 -20.69
C ALA A 215 -12.38 -7.46 -21.52
N THR A 216 -13.23 -8.32 -22.03
CA THR A 216 -12.87 -9.39 -22.96
C THR A 216 -13.82 -9.38 -24.15
N TYR A 217 -13.31 -9.69 -25.33
CA TYR A 217 -14.08 -9.83 -26.56
C TYR A 217 -13.67 -11.11 -27.26
N ARG A 218 -14.65 -11.90 -27.71
CA ARG A 218 -14.40 -13.11 -28.50
C ARG A 218 -15.50 -13.29 -29.54
N LYS A 219 -15.10 -13.59 -30.79
CA LYS A 219 -16.06 -14.03 -31.82
C LYS A 219 -16.56 -15.43 -31.50
N LEU A 220 -17.80 -15.73 -31.84
CA LEU A 220 -18.35 -17.07 -31.69
C LEU A 220 -17.70 -18.04 -32.68
N GLY A 221 -17.47 -19.28 -32.26
CA GLY A 221 -16.96 -20.36 -33.10
C GLY A 221 -15.74 -21.07 -32.51
N LEU A 222 -15.27 -22.10 -33.23
CA LEU A 222 -14.05 -22.82 -32.87
C LEU A 222 -12.82 -21.94 -33.10
N ASP A 223 -11.81 -22.16 -32.27
CA ASP A 223 -10.46 -21.57 -32.39
C ASP A 223 -10.41 -20.04 -32.46
N GLN A 224 -11.47 -19.34 -32.03
CA GLN A 224 -11.45 -17.89 -31.88
C GLN A 224 -10.67 -17.52 -30.63
N ALA A 225 -9.76 -16.56 -30.76
CA ALA A 225 -8.98 -16.05 -29.64
C ALA A 225 -9.75 -14.98 -28.85
N ILE A 226 -9.57 -14.96 -27.54
CA ILE A 226 -10.02 -13.85 -26.69
C ILE A 226 -9.10 -12.66 -26.92
N GLU A 227 -9.70 -11.51 -27.16
CA GLU A 227 -9.05 -10.22 -27.08
C GLU A 227 -9.32 -9.60 -25.70
N PHE A 228 -8.26 -9.24 -24.98
CA PHE A 228 -8.37 -8.52 -23.70
C PHE A 228 -8.32 -7.02 -23.96
N GLY A 229 -9.14 -6.28 -23.21
CA GLY A 229 -9.27 -4.83 -23.30
C GLY A 229 -9.53 -4.21 -21.94
N SER A 230 -9.88 -2.92 -21.95
CA SER A 230 -10.23 -2.17 -20.75
C SER A 230 -11.71 -1.82 -20.74
N SER A 231 -12.25 -1.61 -19.54
CA SER A 231 -13.61 -1.10 -19.33
C SER A 231 -13.61 0.17 -18.49
N ALA A 232 -14.50 1.10 -18.83
CA ALA A 232 -14.74 2.32 -18.06
C ALA A 232 -16.23 2.60 -18.03
N PHE A 233 -16.80 2.76 -16.84
CA PHE A 233 -18.23 2.94 -16.62
C PHE A 233 -18.52 4.10 -15.67
N THR A 234 -19.68 4.70 -15.85
CA THR A 234 -20.33 5.59 -14.89
C THR A 234 -21.70 5.02 -14.57
N ALA A 235 -21.90 4.66 -13.30
CA ALA A 235 -23.21 4.32 -12.75
C ALA A 235 -23.83 5.60 -12.17
N ASP A 236 -25.00 5.99 -12.67
CA ASP A 236 -25.83 7.05 -12.10
C ASP A 236 -26.98 6.38 -11.33
N PHE A 237 -26.85 6.33 -10.01
CA PHE A 237 -27.81 5.65 -9.14
C PHE A 237 -29.12 6.43 -8.97
N VAL A 238 -29.08 7.75 -9.19
CA VAL A 238 -30.27 8.61 -9.17
C VAL A 238 -31.07 8.41 -10.45
N ALA A 239 -30.39 8.48 -11.60
CA ALA A 239 -31.00 8.26 -12.91
C ALA A 239 -31.22 6.78 -13.23
N LYS A 240 -30.75 5.88 -12.37
CA LYS A 240 -30.80 4.41 -12.49
C LYS A 240 -30.31 3.92 -13.86
N ASN A 241 -29.19 4.44 -14.32
CA ASN A 241 -28.56 3.97 -15.55
C ASN A 241 -27.06 3.75 -15.37
N LEU A 242 -26.55 2.83 -16.18
CA LEU A 242 -25.14 2.54 -16.32
C LEU A 242 -24.73 2.85 -17.76
N LYS A 243 -23.69 3.66 -17.92
CA LYS A 243 -23.08 3.94 -19.21
C LYS A 243 -21.60 3.61 -19.15
N GLY A 244 -21.08 2.98 -20.18
CA GLY A 244 -19.65 2.74 -20.25
C GLY A 244 -19.17 2.33 -21.61
N ASP A 245 -17.86 2.19 -21.70
CA ASP A 245 -17.14 1.88 -22.91
C ASP A 245 -16.17 0.74 -22.65
N LEU A 246 -16.18 -0.23 -23.55
CA LEU A 246 -15.19 -1.30 -23.62
C LEU A 246 -14.25 -0.98 -24.79
N ALA A 247 -12.95 -0.98 -24.54
CA ALA A 247 -11.95 -0.61 -25.52
C ALA A 247 -11.02 -1.79 -25.83
N PHE A 248 -10.96 -2.15 -27.11
CA PHE A 248 -10.15 -3.22 -27.66
C PHE A 248 -9.30 -2.70 -28.81
N THR A 249 -8.16 -3.34 -29.06
CA THR A 249 -7.23 -2.93 -30.13
C THR A 249 -7.76 -3.30 -31.51
N LYS A 250 -8.33 -4.49 -31.67
CA LYS A 250 -8.82 -5.05 -32.94
C LYS A 250 -10.34 -4.92 -33.05
N ALA A 251 -11.08 -5.29 -32.01
CA ALA A 251 -12.55 -5.16 -32.02
C ALA A 251 -13.04 -3.71 -31.92
N GLY A 252 -12.16 -2.77 -31.55
CA GLY A 252 -12.48 -1.35 -31.41
C GLY A 252 -13.27 -1.06 -30.13
N LYS A 253 -14.16 -0.07 -30.19
CA LYS A 253 -14.91 0.43 -29.04
C LYS A 253 -16.34 -0.14 -29.04
N ILE A 254 -16.77 -0.71 -27.92
CA ILE A 254 -18.15 -1.17 -27.70
C ILE A 254 -18.77 -0.33 -26.59
N GLY A 255 -19.83 0.40 -26.90
CA GLY A 255 -20.58 1.18 -25.91
C GLY A 255 -21.62 0.32 -25.20
N ILE A 256 -21.73 0.50 -23.90
CA ILE A 256 -22.70 -0.17 -23.03
C ILE A 256 -23.62 0.88 -22.39
N ASN A 257 -24.92 0.64 -22.47
CA ASN A 257 -25.99 1.40 -21.86
C ASN A 257 -27.03 0.42 -21.29
N ALA A 258 -27.20 0.46 -19.97
CA ALA A 258 -28.06 -0.43 -19.22
C ALA A 258 -28.89 0.33 -18.17
N ASP A 259 -30.06 -0.21 -17.84
CA ASP A 259 -30.91 0.30 -16.77
C ASP A 259 -30.60 -0.45 -15.47
N ILE A 260 -30.47 0.28 -14.38
CA ILE A 260 -30.18 -0.26 -13.04
C ILE A 260 -31.49 -0.61 -12.34
N ASN A 261 -31.59 -1.85 -11.86
CA ASN A 261 -32.69 -2.34 -11.05
C ASN A 261 -32.15 -3.07 -9.81
N GLY A 262 -32.18 -2.39 -8.66
CA GLY A 262 -31.58 -2.89 -7.42
C GLY A 262 -30.07 -3.05 -7.58
N ASN A 263 -29.55 -4.25 -7.31
CA ASN A 263 -28.14 -4.60 -7.48
C ASN A 263 -27.81 -5.16 -8.89
N GLN A 264 -28.77 -5.15 -9.81
CA GLN A 264 -28.60 -5.68 -11.17
C GLN A 264 -28.75 -4.56 -12.20
N PHE A 265 -28.25 -4.80 -13.40
CA PHE A 265 -28.54 -3.96 -14.55
C PHE A 265 -28.66 -4.79 -15.83
N SER A 266 -29.45 -4.29 -16.78
CA SER A 266 -29.66 -4.93 -18.08
C SER A 266 -29.76 -3.91 -19.21
N GLY A 267 -29.28 -4.28 -20.39
CA GLY A 267 -29.28 -3.44 -21.58
C GLY A 267 -29.70 -4.24 -22.82
N THR A 268 -30.46 -3.59 -23.70
CA THR A 268 -31.00 -4.22 -24.91
C THR A 268 -30.13 -3.95 -26.13
N ALA A 269 -30.20 -4.83 -27.14
CA ALA A 269 -29.51 -4.67 -28.42
C ALA A 269 -29.78 -3.32 -29.11
N ALA A 270 -31.01 -2.80 -29.01
CA ALA A 270 -31.39 -1.52 -29.60
C ALA A 270 -30.59 -0.34 -29.01
N ASN A 271 -30.26 -0.41 -27.71
CA ASN A 271 -29.55 0.65 -27.00
C ASN A 271 -28.01 0.51 -27.10
N ASN A 272 -27.53 -0.60 -27.65
CA ASN A 272 -26.13 -1.05 -27.56
C ASN A 272 -25.59 -1.53 -28.90
N ALA A 273 -26.08 -0.95 -30.01
CA ALA A 273 -25.61 -1.26 -31.37
C ALA A 273 -25.57 -2.76 -31.71
N GLY A 274 -26.59 -3.52 -31.26
CA GLY A 274 -26.73 -4.95 -31.54
C GLY A 274 -26.28 -5.87 -30.41
N TYR A 275 -25.75 -5.35 -29.29
CA TYR A 275 -25.35 -6.14 -28.12
C TYR A 275 -26.41 -6.14 -27.02
N THR A 276 -26.76 -7.29 -26.46
CA THR A 276 -27.44 -7.33 -25.16
C THR A 276 -26.41 -7.34 -24.05
N THR A 277 -26.77 -6.88 -22.85
CA THR A 277 -25.90 -6.98 -21.70
C THR A 277 -26.67 -7.23 -20.42
N GLU A 278 -26.09 -8.05 -19.54
CA GLU A 278 -26.63 -8.37 -18.23
C GLU A 278 -25.48 -8.37 -17.22
N GLY A 279 -25.68 -7.72 -16.07
CA GLY A 279 -24.67 -7.70 -15.01
C GLY A 279 -25.21 -7.26 -13.65
N GLY A 280 -24.30 -6.93 -12.74
CA GLY A 280 -24.66 -6.48 -11.41
C GLY A 280 -23.53 -5.78 -10.67
N PHE A 281 -23.88 -5.29 -9.49
CA PHE A 281 -22.97 -4.74 -8.50
C PHE A 281 -22.62 -5.82 -7.48
N PHE A 282 -21.34 -5.94 -7.17
CA PHE A 282 -20.78 -7.00 -6.34
C PHE A 282 -19.95 -6.43 -5.19
N GLY A 283 -19.81 -7.25 -4.15
CA GLY A 283 -19.18 -6.86 -2.89
C GLY A 283 -20.10 -6.05 -1.98
N GLY A 284 -19.63 -5.77 -0.77
CA GLY A 284 -20.45 -5.19 0.29
C GLY A 284 -21.11 -3.84 -0.03
N ASP A 285 -20.37 -2.98 -0.73
CA ASP A 285 -20.70 -1.56 -0.94
C ASP A 285 -20.78 -1.19 -2.43
N ALA A 286 -21.08 -2.17 -3.29
CA ALA A 286 -21.02 -2.03 -4.76
C ALA A 286 -19.64 -1.56 -5.24
N GLN A 287 -18.56 -1.99 -4.57
CA GLN A 287 -17.21 -1.60 -4.95
C GLN A 287 -16.74 -2.25 -6.26
N TYR A 288 -17.45 -3.29 -6.70
CA TYR A 288 -17.26 -3.93 -8.00
C TYR A 288 -18.54 -3.86 -8.83
N LEU A 289 -18.38 -3.79 -10.15
CA LEU A 289 -19.42 -4.14 -11.10
C LEU A 289 -18.87 -5.11 -12.13
N GLY A 290 -19.74 -5.92 -12.69
CA GLY A 290 -19.37 -6.82 -13.78
C GLY A 290 -20.58 -7.28 -14.56
N GLY A 291 -20.34 -7.74 -15.78
CA GLY A 291 -21.39 -8.13 -16.70
C GLY A 291 -20.88 -8.97 -17.86
N VAL A 292 -21.85 -9.56 -18.55
CA VAL A 292 -21.66 -10.23 -19.84
C VAL A 292 -22.34 -9.40 -20.93
N TYR A 293 -21.86 -9.55 -22.16
CA TYR A 293 -22.55 -9.04 -23.34
C TYR A 293 -22.45 -10.04 -24.49
N GLU A 294 -23.47 -10.08 -25.33
CA GLU A 294 -23.53 -10.93 -26.52
C GLU A 294 -24.26 -10.22 -27.65
N GLY A 295 -23.88 -10.52 -28.89
CA GLY A 295 -24.49 -9.95 -30.08
C GLY A 295 -23.49 -9.82 -31.22
N ASN A 296 -23.97 -9.51 -32.43
CA ASN A 296 -23.11 -9.30 -33.61
C ASN A 296 -22.11 -10.45 -33.88
N GLY A 297 -22.47 -11.70 -33.54
CA GLY A 297 -21.59 -12.87 -33.69
C GLY A 297 -20.40 -12.92 -32.73
N ALA A 298 -20.48 -12.21 -31.60
CA ALA A 298 -19.45 -12.16 -30.56
C ALA A 298 -20.05 -12.11 -29.16
N GLN A 299 -19.23 -12.40 -28.16
CA GLN A 299 -19.56 -12.25 -26.76
C GLN A 299 -18.36 -11.82 -25.94
N GLY A 300 -18.61 -11.37 -24.72
CA GLY A 300 -17.56 -10.92 -23.84
C GLY A 300 -18.03 -10.69 -22.41
N THR A 301 -17.05 -10.38 -21.56
CA THR A 301 -17.26 -10.01 -20.16
C THR A 301 -16.55 -8.70 -19.85
N TYR A 302 -17.02 -8.02 -18.82
CA TYR A 302 -16.33 -6.88 -18.23
C TYR A 302 -16.45 -6.94 -16.73
N GLY A 303 -15.40 -6.47 -16.06
CA GLY A 303 -15.33 -6.36 -14.61
C GLY A 303 -14.54 -5.13 -14.24
N ALA A 304 -15.05 -4.36 -13.30
CA ALA A 304 -14.46 -3.08 -12.92
C ALA A 304 -14.59 -2.83 -11.43
N LYS A 305 -13.62 -2.10 -10.88
CA LYS A 305 -13.62 -1.63 -9.49
C LYS A 305 -13.95 -0.14 -9.46
N SER A 306 -14.67 0.30 -8.44
CA SER A 306 -14.96 1.71 -8.25
C SER A 306 -13.66 2.52 -8.13
N ASP A 307 -13.60 3.63 -8.87
CA ASP A 307 -12.47 4.57 -8.80
C ASP A 307 -12.36 5.19 -7.40
N LYS A 308 -13.50 5.40 -6.73
CA LYS A 308 -13.55 5.89 -5.35
C LYS A 308 -12.92 4.91 -4.39
N GLN A 309 -13.25 3.62 -4.50
CA GLN A 309 -12.66 2.57 -3.67
C GLN A 309 -11.15 2.43 -3.95
N THR A 310 -10.76 2.44 -5.23
CA THR A 310 -9.36 2.36 -5.63
C THR A 310 -8.55 3.53 -5.05
N THR A 311 -9.10 4.75 -5.10
CA THR A 311 -8.46 5.94 -4.53
C THR A 311 -8.33 5.84 -3.01
N ALA A 312 -9.37 5.39 -2.31
CA ALA A 312 -9.34 5.22 -0.87
C ALA A 312 -8.27 4.19 -0.43
N GLU A 313 -8.16 3.07 -1.13
CA GLU A 313 -7.13 2.05 -0.85
C GLU A 313 -5.72 2.56 -1.10
N GLN A 314 -5.50 3.29 -2.20
CA GLN A 314 -4.19 3.90 -2.49
C GLN A 314 -3.83 4.96 -1.43
N ALA A 315 -4.80 5.74 -0.97
CA ALA A 315 -4.61 6.70 0.12
C ALA A 315 -4.23 5.98 1.43
N ALA A 316 -4.88 4.87 1.75
CA ALA A 316 -4.56 4.05 2.94
C ALA A 316 -3.14 3.46 2.87
N ILE A 317 -2.73 2.92 1.73
CA ILE A 317 -1.37 2.39 1.51
C ILE A 317 -0.34 3.51 1.71
N LYS A 318 -0.56 4.68 1.09
CA LYS A 318 0.34 5.81 1.22
C LYS A 318 0.42 6.31 2.67
N ALA A 319 -0.72 6.47 3.34
CA ALA A 319 -0.77 6.94 4.71
C ALA A 319 -0.06 5.97 5.67
N GLN A 320 -0.19 4.65 5.45
CA GLN A 320 0.55 3.65 6.22
C GLN A 320 2.06 3.77 5.98
N ALA A 321 2.50 3.90 4.73
CA ALA A 321 3.93 4.08 4.42
C ALA A 321 4.51 5.37 5.06
N ASP A 322 3.73 6.45 5.08
CA ASP A 322 4.12 7.70 5.75
C ASP A 322 4.20 7.52 7.28
N ALA A 323 3.26 6.77 7.88
CA ALA A 323 3.29 6.43 9.31
C ALA A 323 4.50 5.56 9.69
N ASP A 324 4.84 4.57 8.86
CA ASP A 324 6.02 3.71 9.06
C ASP A 324 7.31 4.54 8.98
N LYS A 325 7.39 5.45 8.00
CA LYS A 325 8.52 6.38 7.86
C LYS A 325 8.64 7.32 9.05
N ALA A 326 7.53 7.89 9.53
CA ALA A 326 7.53 8.77 10.69
C ALA A 326 7.93 8.04 11.98
N SER A 327 7.51 6.79 12.12
CA SER A 327 7.88 5.92 13.25
C SER A 327 9.38 5.55 13.20
N ALA A 328 9.92 5.24 12.03
CA ALA A 328 11.35 4.98 11.85
C ALA A 328 12.20 6.24 12.18
N ALA A 329 11.75 7.42 11.75
CA ALA A 329 12.41 8.68 12.08
C ALA A 329 12.42 8.97 13.59
N LEU A 330 11.32 8.66 14.30
CA LEU A 330 11.25 8.84 15.75
C LEU A 330 12.35 8.08 16.50
N ALA A 331 12.61 6.81 16.12
CA ALA A 331 13.67 6.02 16.75
C ALA A 331 15.06 6.68 16.58
N ALA A 332 15.35 7.23 15.41
CA ALA A 332 16.61 7.90 15.13
C ALA A 332 16.75 9.21 15.94
N VAL A 333 15.68 10.00 16.03
CA VAL A 333 15.69 11.27 16.79
C VAL A 333 15.78 11.02 18.30
N GLN A 334 15.11 9.99 18.83
CA GLN A 334 15.23 9.63 20.24
C GLN A 334 16.66 9.21 20.59
N ALA A 335 17.30 8.38 19.74
CA ALA A 335 18.70 8.00 19.94
C ALA A 335 19.66 9.21 19.90
N ALA A 336 19.36 10.23 19.09
CA ALA A 336 20.11 11.48 19.07
C ALA A 336 19.91 12.31 20.35
N ALA A 337 18.67 12.38 20.86
CA ALA A 337 18.36 13.05 22.12
C ALA A 337 19.03 12.37 23.33
N ASP A 338 19.06 11.04 23.36
CA ASP A 338 19.74 10.27 24.41
C ASP A 338 21.26 10.53 24.39
N LYS A 339 21.87 10.58 23.19
CA LYS A 339 23.29 10.93 23.02
C LYS A 339 23.58 12.36 23.47
N ALA A 340 22.73 13.32 23.10
CA ALA A 340 22.87 14.72 23.52
C ALA A 340 22.75 14.88 25.04
N THR A 341 21.83 14.13 25.67
CA THR A 341 21.69 14.06 27.14
C THR A 341 22.93 13.50 27.82
N ALA A 342 23.49 12.40 27.29
CA ALA A 342 24.74 11.83 27.81
C ALA A 342 25.93 12.79 27.66
N ALA A 343 26.01 13.52 26.54
CA ALA A 343 27.05 14.52 26.30
C ALA A 343 26.95 15.70 27.28
N ALA A 344 25.74 16.20 27.55
CA ALA A 344 25.51 17.27 28.52
C ALA A 344 25.91 16.84 29.95
N ALA A 345 25.53 15.63 30.36
CA ALA A 345 25.92 15.09 31.67
C ALA A 345 27.45 14.94 31.80
N LYS A 346 28.12 14.50 30.73
CA LYS A 346 29.58 14.40 30.70
C LYS A 346 30.26 15.77 30.79
N ALA A 347 29.80 16.75 30.00
CA ALA A 347 30.35 18.10 30.03
C ALA A 347 30.25 18.73 31.42
N GLN A 348 29.11 18.55 32.09
CA GLN A 348 28.90 19.04 33.45
C GLN A 348 29.81 18.35 34.47
N ALA A 349 30.02 17.04 34.35
CA ALA A 349 30.96 16.31 35.20
C ALA A 349 32.42 16.76 34.98
N ASP A 350 32.79 17.07 33.74
CA ASP A 350 34.13 17.57 33.41
C ASP A 350 34.34 19.00 33.94
N ALA A 351 33.33 19.87 33.90
CA ALA A 351 33.38 21.20 34.52
C ALA A 351 33.56 21.13 36.05
N VAL A 352 32.88 20.20 36.73
CA VAL A 352 33.09 19.97 38.17
C VAL A 352 34.52 19.51 38.47
N LYS A 353 35.10 18.64 37.64
CA LYS A 353 36.51 18.24 37.79
C LYS A 353 37.47 19.38 37.54
N ALA A 354 37.20 20.24 36.55
CA ALA A 354 38.01 21.42 36.26
C ALA A 354 37.99 22.41 37.44
N GLN A 355 36.82 22.63 38.04
CA GLN A 355 36.65 23.47 39.23
C GLN A 355 37.48 22.94 40.41
N ALA A 356 37.35 21.64 40.73
CA ALA A 356 38.12 21.03 41.81
C ALA A 356 39.64 21.11 41.59
N ALA A 357 40.08 21.01 40.33
CA ALA A 357 41.50 21.13 39.98
C ALA A 357 42.02 22.58 40.12
N LEU A 358 41.20 23.57 39.80
CA LEU A 358 41.52 24.99 40.04
C LEU A 358 41.65 25.26 41.54
N GLU A 359 40.67 24.85 42.35
CA GLU A 359 40.70 25.03 43.81
C GLU A 359 41.95 24.40 44.45
N ALA A 360 42.36 23.22 43.96
CA ALA A 360 43.59 22.57 44.41
C ALA A 360 44.86 23.35 44.02
N ALA A 361 44.89 23.96 42.84
CA ALA A 361 46.01 24.78 42.38
C ALA A 361 46.12 26.11 43.15
N GLU A 362 44.98 26.77 43.42
CA GLU A 362 44.91 27.97 44.25
C GLU A 362 45.37 27.70 45.68
N ALA A 363 44.94 26.57 46.27
CA ALA A 363 45.41 26.14 47.59
C ALA A 363 46.92 25.84 47.60
N ALA A 364 47.48 25.27 46.54
CA ALA A 364 48.92 25.04 46.43
C ALA A 364 49.71 26.36 46.32
N LEU A 365 49.23 27.33 45.55
CA LEU A 365 49.81 28.67 45.44
C LEU A 365 49.80 29.41 46.78
N ALA A 366 48.69 29.36 47.53
CA ALA A 366 48.57 30.01 48.84
C ALA A 366 49.56 29.45 49.89
N ASN A 367 49.93 28.17 49.78
CA ASN A 367 50.85 27.51 50.71
C ASN A 367 52.34 27.67 50.35
N ALA A 368 52.67 28.26 49.19
CA ALA A 368 54.03 28.37 48.65
C ALA A 368 55.00 29.22 49.50
N GLY A 369 54.50 30.02 50.45
CA GLY A 369 55.30 30.88 51.33
C GLY A 369 55.92 30.20 52.57
N THR A 370 55.77 28.87 52.76
CA THR A 370 56.01 28.22 54.07
C THR A 370 57.18 27.24 54.18
N GLY A 371 57.96 26.97 53.12
CA GLY A 371 59.26 26.28 53.26
C GLY A 371 59.67 25.34 52.13
N ASP A 372 60.99 25.13 52.02
CA ASP A 372 61.77 24.51 50.93
C ASP A 372 61.51 23.01 50.61
N GLY A 373 60.41 22.42 51.09
CA GLY A 373 60.08 21.00 50.88
C GLY A 373 59.04 20.71 49.79
N GLY A 374 58.41 21.74 49.22
CA GLY A 374 57.19 21.59 48.41
C GLY A 374 57.39 21.23 46.94
N LEU A 375 58.58 21.45 46.36
CA LEU A 375 58.78 21.45 44.91
C LEU A 375 58.61 20.07 44.25
N ALA A 376 59.17 19.01 44.82
CA ALA A 376 59.04 17.65 44.28
C ALA A 376 57.62 17.08 44.46
N ALA A 377 56.95 17.42 45.57
CA ALA A 377 55.55 17.06 45.79
C ALA A 377 54.57 17.94 44.98
N ALA A 378 54.98 19.14 44.57
CA ALA A 378 54.24 20.03 43.68
C ALA A 378 54.42 19.63 42.20
N LEU A 379 55.62 19.19 41.80
CA LEU A 379 55.89 18.64 40.47
C LEU A 379 55.25 17.25 40.26
N ALA A 380 55.26 16.36 41.25
CA ALA A 380 54.50 15.11 41.19
C ALA A 380 52.97 15.34 41.20
N ARG A 381 52.52 16.46 41.79
CA ARG A 381 51.13 16.95 41.66
C ARG A 381 50.87 17.59 40.30
N ALA A 382 51.87 18.24 39.68
CA ALA A 382 51.81 18.82 38.34
C ALA A 382 51.78 17.74 37.25
N GLU A 383 52.51 16.62 37.39
CA GLU A 383 52.40 15.44 36.48
C GLU A 383 51.02 14.77 36.57
N ALA A 384 50.43 14.66 37.77
CA ALA A 384 49.03 14.24 37.94
C ALA A 384 48.04 15.24 37.29
N ALA A 385 48.45 16.51 37.21
CA ALA A 385 47.73 17.59 36.57
C ALA A 385 47.90 17.59 35.03
N GLU A 386 49.00 17.08 34.51
CA GLU A 386 49.30 16.86 33.08
C GLU A 386 48.51 15.67 32.50
N ALA A 387 48.29 14.61 33.30
CA ALA A 387 47.32 13.56 32.98
C ALA A 387 45.88 14.09 32.91
N ALA A 388 45.55 15.10 33.72
CA ALA A 388 44.28 15.81 33.66
C ALA A 388 44.20 16.79 32.47
N GLU A 389 45.33 17.32 32.00
CA GLU A 389 45.44 18.15 30.79
C GLU A 389 45.26 17.32 29.51
N ALA A 390 45.86 16.14 29.43
CA ALA A 390 45.59 15.17 28.36
C ALA A 390 44.12 14.74 28.34
N ALA A 391 43.50 14.61 29.52
CA ALA A 391 42.07 14.35 29.65
C ALA A 391 41.21 15.55 29.21
N ALA A 392 41.61 16.78 29.52
CA ALA A 392 40.90 18.01 29.12
C ALA A 392 41.02 18.30 27.62
N LEU A 393 42.19 18.06 27.02
CA LEU A 393 42.39 18.20 25.58
C LEU A 393 41.62 17.12 24.81
N THR A 394 41.66 15.87 25.28
CA THR A 394 40.83 14.77 24.73
C THR A 394 39.34 15.08 24.88
N ALA A 395 38.93 15.69 25.99
CA ALA A 395 37.56 16.14 26.21
C ALA A 395 37.16 17.26 25.25
N ALA A 396 38.04 18.24 24.99
CA ALA A 396 37.80 19.31 24.01
C ALA A 396 37.63 18.76 22.58
N THR A 397 38.46 17.79 22.16
CA THR A 397 38.32 17.15 20.84
C THR A 397 37.07 16.27 20.74
N THR A 398 36.72 15.59 21.84
CA THR A 398 35.48 14.80 21.91
C THR A 398 34.24 15.70 21.90
N ALA A 399 34.32 16.88 22.52
CA ALA A 399 33.24 17.87 22.54
C ALA A 399 33.04 18.56 21.19
N GLU A 400 34.10 18.90 20.45
CA GLU A 400 33.97 19.45 19.10
C GLU A 400 33.39 18.41 18.13
N ALA A 401 33.78 17.14 18.27
CA ALA A 401 33.18 16.03 17.53
C ALA A 401 31.69 15.83 17.87
N ALA A 402 31.31 16.03 19.15
CA ALA A 402 29.91 15.97 19.59
C ALA A 402 29.09 17.16 19.06
N LYS A 403 29.66 18.36 19.00
CA LYS A 403 29.05 19.55 18.38
C LYS A 403 28.83 19.35 16.89
N ASP A 404 29.81 18.84 16.15
CA ASP A 404 29.68 18.55 14.72
C ASP A 404 28.66 17.45 14.44
N ALA A 405 28.62 16.42 15.29
CA ALA A 405 27.59 15.38 15.22
C ALA A 405 26.19 15.96 15.50
N ALA A 406 26.07 16.90 16.44
CA ALA A 406 24.81 17.57 16.77
C ALA A 406 24.33 18.51 15.65
N LEU A 407 25.21 19.30 15.04
CA LEU A 407 24.87 20.16 13.89
C LEU A 407 24.43 19.34 12.67
N LYS A 408 25.07 18.20 12.42
CA LYS A 408 24.63 17.25 11.37
C LYS A 408 23.28 16.62 11.69
N ALA A 409 23.02 16.29 12.96
CA ALA A 409 21.73 15.76 13.39
C ALA A 409 20.61 16.80 13.25
N GLN A 410 20.87 18.07 13.57
CA GLN A 410 19.94 19.18 13.38
C GLN A 410 19.61 19.40 11.89
N ALA A 411 20.61 19.43 11.01
CA ALA A 411 20.38 19.61 9.57
C ALA A 411 19.57 18.44 8.96
N ALA A 412 19.84 17.21 9.40
CA ALA A 412 19.06 16.04 8.99
C ALA A 412 17.60 16.10 9.50
N ALA A 413 17.39 16.68 10.68
CA ALA A 413 16.08 16.88 11.30
C ALA A 413 15.18 17.82 10.50
N GLU A 414 15.71 18.98 10.17
CA GLU A 414 15.00 20.02 9.43
C GLU A 414 14.59 19.50 8.04
N GLY A 415 15.47 18.74 7.39
CA GLY A 415 15.16 18.06 6.13
C GLY A 415 14.06 17.00 6.26
N ALA A 416 14.04 16.21 7.33
CA ALA A 416 13.04 15.17 7.55
C ALA A 416 11.66 15.75 7.92
N ALA A 417 11.62 16.78 8.77
CA ALA A 417 10.40 17.48 9.15
C ALA A 417 9.75 18.18 7.96
N GLU A 418 10.54 18.83 7.11
CA GLU A 418 10.03 19.48 5.89
C GLU A 418 9.51 18.44 4.88
N ALA A 419 10.20 17.32 4.70
CA ALA A 419 9.74 16.23 3.84
C ALA A 419 8.40 15.63 4.33
N ALA A 420 8.21 15.51 5.65
CA ALA A 420 6.96 15.03 6.25
C ALA A 420 5.82 16.06 6.11
N ARG A 421 6.11 17.34 6.31
CA ARG A 421 5.14 18.44 6.12
C ARG A 421 4.64 18.51 4.67
N ILE A 422 5.54 18.37 3.70
CA ILE A 422 5.21 18.31 2.27
C ILE A 422 4.31 17.08 1.98
N ALA A 423 4.64 15.93 2.56
CA ALA A 423 3.86 14.70 2.37
C ALA A 423 2.44 14.78 2.96
N ALA A 424 2.29 15.41 4.13
CA ALA A 424 1.00 15.61 4.80
C ALA A 424 0.10 16.63 4.07
N THR A 425 0.68 17.74 3.61
CA THR A 425 -0.08 18.78 2.89
C THR A 425 -0.66 18.26 1.57
N LYS A 426 0.06 17.35 0.89
CA LYS A 426 -0.40 16.70 -0.35
C LYS A 426 -1.53 15.69 -0.12
N ALA A 427 -1.71 15.17 1.09
CA ALA A 427 -2.74 14.20 1.42
C ALA A 427 -4.11 14.84 1.76
N ILE A 428 -4.14 16.12 2.12
CA ILE A 428 -5.34 16.83 2.59
C ILE A 428 -6.02 17.64 1.45
N GLY A 429 -5.31 17.88 0.33
CA GLY A 429 -5.71 18.85 -0.70
C GLY A 429 -6.92 18.49 -1.58
N ASP A 430 -7.46 17.27 -1.53
CA ASP A 430 -8.52 16.81 -2.44
C ASP A 430 -9.69 16.14 -1.67
N ALA A 431 -10.06 16.64 -0.49
CA ALA A 431 -11.20 16.16 0.29
C ALA A 431 -12.50 16.95 0.00
#